data_AF-A0A9E3F0W5-F1
#
_entry.id   AF-A0A9E3F0W5-F1
#
_cell.length_a   1.000
_cell.length_b   1.000
_cell.length_c   1.000
_cell.angle_alpha   90.00
_cell.angle_beta   90.00
_cell.angle_gamma   90.00
#
_symmetry.space_group_name_H-M   'P 1'
#
loop_
_entity.id
_entity.type
_entity.pdbx_description
1 polymer ?
#
loop_
_entity_poly.entity_id
_entity_poly.type
_entity_poly.pdbx_seq_one_letter_code
_entity_poly.pdbx_strand_id
1 'polypeptide(L)' 'MHTQVHTARLVHTADLETEARQRAYDMLSAAFAGEFTDADWDHALGGMHALIWHHGAIIAHGAVVQRRLLYRGTA' A
#
# COMPACT_ATOMS: atom_id res chain seq x y z
N MET A 1 17.48 26.16 -4.96
CA MET A 1 16.28 25.36 -4.66
C MET A 1 16.75 24.08 -4.00
N HIS A 2 16.27 23.78 -2.79
CA HIS A 2 16.54 22.47 -2.17
C HIS A 2 15.46 21.49 -2.61
N THR A 3 15.86 20.31 -3.06
CA THR A 3 14.94 19.23 -3.42
C THR A 3 14.25 18.72 -2.16
N GLN A 4 12.92 18.74 -2.14
CA GLN A 4 12.14 18.10 -1.10
C GLN A 4 12.03 16.59 -1.39
N VAL A 5 12.40 15.76 -0.42
CA VAL A 5 12.38 14.30 -0.53
C VAL A 5 11.47 13.73 0.55
N HIS A 6 10.53 12.88 0.15
CA HIS A 6 9.71 12.09 1.06
C HIS A 6 10.18 10.63 1.04
N THR A 7 10.23 10.00 2.20
CA THR A 7 10.65 8.60 2.36
C THR A 7 9.47 7.76 2.82
N ALA A 8 9.31 6.57 2.25
CA ALA A 8 8.30 5.62 2.69
C ALA A 8 8.70 4.94 4.01
N ARG A 9 7.72 4.78 4.91
CA ARG A 9 7.84 3.89 6.08
C ARG A 9 7.25 2.53 5.73
N LEU A 10 7.99 1.47 6.04
CA LEU A 10 7.50 0.08 5.90
C LEU A 10 6.77 -0.35 7.17
N VAL A 11 5.54 -0.84 7.02
CA VAL A 11 4.68 -1.33 8.11
C VAL A 11 4.06 -2.66 7.67
N HIS A 12 4.16 -3.71 8.48
CA HIS A 12 3.52 -4.98 8.15
C HIS A 12 2.00 -4.86 8.27
N THR A 13 1.21 -5.62 7.50
CA THR A 13 -0.26 -5.57 7.57
C THR A 13 -0.80 -5.77 8.99
N ALA A 14 -0.14 -6.62 9.79
CA ALA A 14 -0.54 -6.86 11.19
C ALA A 14 -0.35 -5.64 12.12
N ASP A 15 0.57 -4.74 11.77
CA ASP A 15 0.88 -3.52 12.53
C ASP A 15 0.19 -2.28 11.94
N LEU A 16 -0.62 -2.46 10.89
CA LEU A 16 -1.34 -1.37 10.25
C LEU A 16 -2.61 -1.04 11.05
N GLU A 17 -2.55 0.08 11.77
CA GLU A 17 -3.69 0.58 12.53
C GLU A 17 -4.94 0.79 11.65
N THR A 18 -6.12 0.55 12.22
CA THR A 18 -7.41 0.65 11.52
C THR A 18 -7.59 1.99 10.80
N GLU A 19 -7.16 3.10 11.41
CA GLU A 19 -7.25 4.42 10.81
C GLU A 19 -6.32 4.57 9.60
N ALA A 20 -5.05 4.15 9.73
CA ALA A 20 -4.10 4.16 8.64
C ALA A 20 -4.56 3.25 7.48
N ARG A 21 -5.19 2.11 7.82
CA ARG A 21 -5.81 1.19 6.87
C ARG A 21 -6.91 1.85 6.06
N GLN A 22 -7.86 2.52 6.73
CA GLN A 22 -8.96 3.21 6.07
C GLN A 22 -8.44 4.35 5.18
N ARG A 23 -7.53 5.17 5.70
CA ARG A 23 -6.92 6.27 4.92
C ARG A 23 -6.18 5.76 3.68
N ALA A 24 -5.51 4.61 3.77
CA ALA A 24 -4.84 4.01 2.62
C ALA A 24 -5.84 3.50 1.58
N TYR A 25 -6.91 2.82 2.02
CA TYR A 25 -8.00 2.37 1.14
C TYR A 25 -8.64 3.56 0.42
N ASP A 26 -9.07 4.60 1.14
CA ASP A 26 -9.72 5.77 0.56
C ASP A 26 -8.81 6.50 -0.44
N MET A 27 -7.51 6.62 -0.10
CA MET A 27 -6.52 7.24 -0.98
C MET A 27 -6.33 6.45 -2.28
N LEU A 28 -6.22 5.11 -2.20
CA LEU A 28 -6.10 4.27 -3.40
C LEU A 28 -7.38 4.29 -4.24
N SER A 29 -8.55 4.22 -3.61
CA SER A 29 -9.84 4.33 -4.31
C SER A 29 -9.95 5.63 -5.11
N ALA A 30 -9.49 6.74 -4.52
CA ALA A 30 -9.41 8.02 -5.24
C ALA A 30 -8.33 7.99 -6.35
N ALA A 31 -7.15 7.43 -6.10
CA ALA A 31 -6.04 7.37 -7.06
C ALA A 31 -6.37 6.53 -8.30
N PHE A 32 -7.17 5.48 -8.14
CA PHE A 32 -7.67 4.62 -9.23
C PHE A 32 -9.03 5.06 -9.76
N ALA A 33 -9.49 6.28 -9.44
CA ALA A 33 -10.75 6.85 -9.94
C ALA A 33 -11.98 5.94 -9.77
N GLY A 34 -12.03 5.17 -8.66
CA GLY A 34 -13.11 4.24 -8.37
C GLY A 34 -12.99 2.85 -9.01
N GLU A 35 -11.94 2.59 -9.79
CA GLU A 35 -11.64 1.25 -10.36
C GLU A 35 -10.86 0.34 -9.39
N PHE A 36 -10.77 0.72 -8.11
CA PHE A 36 -10.16 -0.08 -7.06
C PHE A 36 -11.24 -0.80 -6.27
N THR A 37 -11.28 -2.12 -6.39
CA THR A 37 -12.30 -2.96 -5.75
C THR A 37 -11.86 -3.47 -4.38
N ASP A 38 -12.80 -4.00 -3.60
CA ASP A 38 -12.48 -4.68 -2.34
C ASP A 38 -11.51 -5.87 -2.53
N ALA A 39 -11.61 -6.56 -3.67
CA ALA A 39 -10.69 -7.64 -4.01
C ALA A 39 -9.26 -7.13 -4.27
N ASP A 40 -9.12 -5.95 -4.89
CA ASP A 40 -7.81 -5.33 -5.09
C ASP A 40 -7.18 -4.90 -3.77
N TRP A 41 -8.01 -4.46 -2.82
CA TRP A 41 -7.57 -4.20 -1.45
C TRP A 41 -7.11 -5.48 -0.74
N ASP A 42 -7.87 -6.57 -0.84
CA ASP A 42 -7.51 -7.86 -0.26
C ASP A 42 -6.16 -8.38 -0.81
N HIS A 43 -5.87 -8.14 -2.09
CA HIS A 43 -4.55 -8.47 -2.69
C HIS A 43 -3.37 -7.72 -2.07
N ALA A 44 -3.60 -6.60 -1.39
CA ALA A 44 -2.57 -5.80 -0.73
C ALA A 44 -2.28 -6.23 0.72
N LEU A 45 -3.05 -7.20 1.28
CA LEU A 45 -2.94 -7.63 2.67
C LEU A 45 -2.00 -8.83 2.86
N GLY A 46 -1.41 -8.93 4.05
CA GLY A 46 -0.58 -10.05 4.48
C GLY A 46 0.93 -9.87 4.21
N GLY A 47 1.38 -8.65 3.97
CA GLY A 47 2.77 -8.33 3.66
C GLY A 47 3.20 -6.97 4.20
N MET A 48 4.12 -6.30 3.50
CA MET A 48 4.64 -4.99 3.89
C MET A 48 3.97 -3.86 3.10
N HIS A 49 3.56 -2.80 3.79
CA HIS A 49 3.04 -1.57 3.23
C HIS A 49 4.10 -0.47 3.31
N ALA A 50 4.45 0.11 2.17
CA ALA A 50 5.25 1.32 2.05
C ALA A 50 4.31 2.53 2.05
N LEU A 51 4.37 3.37 3.09
CA LEU A 51 3.48 4.52 3.27
C LEU A 51 4.28 5.82 3.28
N ILE A 52 3.86 6.81 2.50
CA ILE A 52 4.37 8.18 2.59
C ILE A 52 3.31 9.07 3.20
N TRP A 53 3.71 9.84 4.22
CA TRP A 53 2.85 10.74 4.96
C TRP A 53 3.20 12.20 4.69
N HIS A 54 2.17 13.05 4.63
CA HIS A 54 2.31 14.50 4.57
C HIS A 54 1.15 15.14 5.35
N HIS A 55 1.46 15.93 6.37
CA HIS A 55 0.48 16.58 7.27
C HIS A 55 -0.62 15.62 7.79
N GLY A 56 -0.26 14.39 8.17
CA GLY A 56 -1.20 13.40 8.70
C GLY A 56 -2.08 12.72 7.64
N ALA A 57 -1.92 13.04 6.36
CA ALA A 57 -2.53 12.32 5.25
C ALA A 57 -1.52 11.33 4.64
N ILE A 58 -2.02 10.18 4.18
CA ILE A 58 -1.25 9.26 3.33
C ILE A 58 -1.31 9.83 1.91
N ILE A 59 -0.15 10.08 1.31
CA ILE A 59 -0.04 10.62 -0.06
C ILE A 59 0.53 9.61 -1.05
N ALA A 60 1.05 8.48 -0.57
CA ALA A 60 1.44 7.35 -1.40
C ALA A 60 1.38 6.04 -0.61
N HIS A 61 1.05 4.96 -1.32
CA HIS A 61 1.02 3.60 -0.79
C HIS A 61 1.60 2.64 -1.84
N GLY A 62 2.31 1.62 -1.36
CA GLY A 62 2.58 0.40 -2.12
C GLY A 62 2.57 -0.80 -1.18
N ALA A 63 2.11 -1.96 -1.64
CA ALA A 63 2.13 -3.19 -0.87
C ALA A 63 2.97 -4.26 -1.55
N VAL A 64 3.75 -4.99 -0.75
CA VAL A 64 4.53 -6.15 -1.18
C VAL A 64 4.06 -7.35 -0.39
N VAL A 65 3.36 -8.25 -1.07
CA VAL A 65 2.79 -9.47 -0.49
C VAL A 65 3.49 -10.68 -1.06
N GLN A 66 3.81 -11.65 -0.19
CA GLN A 66 4.49 -12.87 -0.59
C GLN A 66 3.60 -13.72 -1.49
N ARG A 67 4.14 -14.13 -2.63
CA ARG A 67 3.51 -15.09 -3.55
C ARG A 67 4.57 -15.92 -4.27
N ARG A 68 4.16 -17.01 -4.88
CA ARG A 68 5.02 -17.83 -5.75
C ARG A 68 4.61 -17.64 -7.20
N LEU A 69 5.59 -17.53 -8.08
CA LEU A 69 5.39 -17.53 -9.53
C LEU A 69 6.11 -18.75 -10.08
N LEU A 70 5.35 -19.73 -10.57
CA LEU A 70 5.92 -20.91 -11.18
C LEU A 70 6.23 -20.61 -12.65
N TYR A 71 7.49 -20.73 -13.04
CA TYR A 71 7.91 -20.69 -14.44
C TYR A 71 8.21 -22.11 -14.92
N ARG A 72 7.45 -22.57 -15.93
CA ARG A 72 7.58 -23.94 -16.49
C ARG A 72 7.54 -25.06 -15.43
N GLY A 73 6.69 -24.88 -14.41
CA GLY A 73 6.51 -25.85 -13.33
C GLY A 73 7.57 -25.77 -12.22
N THR A 74 8.48 -24.79 -12.27
CA THR A 74 9.51 -24.56 -11.24
C THR A 74 9.27 -23.23 -10.54
N ALA A 75 9.36 -23.23 -9.20
CA ALA A 75 9.22 -22.03 -8.35
C ALA A 75 10.51 -21.23 -8.26
#